data_AF-A0A6L7A5I7-F1
#
_entry.id   AF-A0A6L7A5I7-F1
#
_cell.length_a   1.000
_cell.length_b   1.000
_cell.length_c   1.000
_cell.angle_alpha   90.00
_cell.angle_beta   90.00
_cell.angle_gamma   90.00
#
_symmetry.space_group_name_H-M   'P 1'
#
loop_
_entity.id
_entity.type
_entity.pdbx_description
1 polymer ?
#
loop_
_entity_poly.entity_id
_entity_poly.type
_entity_poly.pdbx_seq_one_letter_code
_entity_poly.pdbx_strand_id
1 'polypeptide(L)' 'ETHHALTELSTNAGYPITETLSGSGDLGQVLVDAIKKYDMDLVVCGHHQDFWSKLMSSARQLINTVHVDMLIVPLRDEEE' A
#
# COMPACT_ATOMS: atom_id res chain seq x y z
N GLU A 1 -16.11 6.66 6.65
CA GLU A 1 -15.45 5.82 7.68
C GLU A 1 -13.98 5.59 7.36
N THR A 2 -13.63 5.01 6.21
CA THR A 2 -12.24 4.75 5.78
C THR A 2 -11.34 6.00 5.75
N HIS A 3 -11.85 7.12 5.25
CA HIS A 3 -11.10 8.39 5.23
C HIS A 3 -10.76 8.92 6.63
N HIS A 4 -11.63 8.72 7.63
CA HIS A 4 -11.36 9.17 8.99
C HIS A 4 -10.26 8.35 9.64
N ALA A 5 -10.30 7.01 9.48
CA ALA A 5 -9.26 6.13 9.97
C ALA A 5 -7.89 6.44 9.33
N LEU A 6 -7.85 6.72 8.02
CA LEU A 6 -6.63 7.11 7.32
C LEU A 6 -6.05 8.42 7.87
N THR A 7 -6.90 9.43 8.09
CA THR A 7 -6.48 10.72 8.66
C THR A 7 -5.94 10.57 10.08
N GLU A 8 -6.57 9.75 10.91
CA GLU A 8 -6.12 9.48 12.27
C GLU A 8 -4.76 8.78 12.28
N LEU A 9 -4.57 7.74 11.44
CA LEU A 9 -3.28 7.06 11.28
C LEU A 9 -2.19 8.03 10.80
N SER A 10 -2.50 8.89 9.82
CA SER A 10 -1.56 9.90 9.32
C SER A 10 -1.15 10.90 10.41
N THR A 11 -2.09 11.29 11.27
CA THR A 11 -1.83 12.24 12.36
C THR A 11 -0.94 11.63 13.44
N ASN A 12 -1.14 10.33 13.71
CA ASN A 12 -0.44 9.60 14.76
C ASN A 12 0.86 8.91 14.30
N ALA A 13 1.25 9.03 13.03
CA ALA A 13 2.41 8.34 12.46
C ALA A 13 3.77 8.75 13.07
N GLY A 14 3.83 9.88 13.79
CA GLY A 14 5.07 10.39 14.38
C GLY A 14 6.11 10.84 13.33
N TYR A 15 5.70 10.96 12.06
CA TYR A 15 6.52 11.40 10.94
C TYR A 15 5.67 12.24 9.98
N PRO A 16 6.24 13.28 9.32
CA PRO A 16 5.49 14.11 8.37
C PRO A 16 4.92 13.29 7.21
N ILE A 17 3.61 13.37 7.00
CA ILE A 17 2.92 12.72 5.88
C ILE A 17 2.66 13.76 4.78
N THR A 18 3.21 13.52 3.59
CA THR A 18 3.06 14.44 2.45
C THR A 18 1.69 14.29 1.79
N GLU A 19 1.26 13.06 1.55
CA GLU A 19 0.03 12.75 0.82
C GLU A 19 -0.72 11.59 1.48
N THR A 20 -2.04 11.72 1.57
CA THR A 20 -2.94 10.64 2.00
C THR A 20 -3.86 10.26 0.85
N LEU A 21 -3.76 9.03 0.36
CA LEU A 21 -4.51 8.55 -0.80
C LEU A 21 -5.57 7.56 -0.38
N SER A 22 -6.79 7.75 -0.88
CA SER A 22 -7.90 6.80 -0.76
C SER A 22 -8.40 6.51 -2.16
N GLY A 23 -8.27 5.25 -2.58
CA GLY A 23 -8.66 4.78 -3.90
C GLY A 23 -9.63 3.60 -3.80
N SER A 24 -10.49 3.45 -4.80
CA SER A 24 -11.38 2.31 -4.95
C SER A 24 -11.11 1.62 -6.29
N GLY A 25 -11.34 0.31 -6.35
CA GLY A 25 -11.11 -0.50 -7.55
C GLY A 25 -9.98 -1.52 -7.37
N ASP A 26 -9.32 -1.88 -8.47
CA ASP A 26 -8.22 -2.83 -8.45
C ASP A 26 -6.99 -2.22 -7.76
N LEU A 27 -6.53 -2.92 -6.73
CA LEU A 27 -5.40 -2.50 -5.90
C LEU A 27 -4.11 -2.32 -6.70
N GLY A 28 -3.86 -3.18 -7.69
CA GLY A 28 -2.67 -3.11 -8.54
C GLY A 28 -2.64 -1.83 -9.36
N GLN A 29 -3.76 -1.52 -10.03
CA GLN A 29 -3.88 -0.32 -10.83
C GLN A 29 -3.71 0.95 -9.99
N VAL A 30 -4.41 1.03 -8.84
CA VAL A 30 -4.29 2.17 -7.92
C VAL A 30 -2.85 2.35 -7.44
N LEU A 31 -2.16 1.26 -7.11
CA LEU A 31 -0.78 1.29 -6.67
C LEU A 31 0.17 1.78 -7.78
N VAL A 32 0.04 1.25 -9.01
CA VAL A 32 0.88 1.67 -10.15
C VAL A 32 0.68 3.15 -10.48
N ASP A 33 -0.55 3.63 -10.44
CA ASP A 33 -0.87 5.03 -10.72
C ASP A 33 -0.30 5.96 -9.64
N ALA A 34 -0.35 5.55 -8.36
CA ALA A 34 0.25 6.29 -7.27
C ALA A 34 1.78 6.34 -7.39
N ILE A 35 2.44 5.20 -7.65
CA ILE A 35 3.90 5.13 -7.80
C ILE A 35 4.37 6.06 -8.90
N LYS A 36 3.71 6.05 -10.07
CA LYS A 36 4.05 6.92 -11.20
C LYS A 36 3.76 8.40 -10.92
N LYS A 37 2.65 8.69 -10.26
CA LYS A 37 2.22 10.08 -10.01
C LYS A 37 3.11 10.78 -8.99
N TYR A 38 3.56 10.06 -7.97
CA TYR A 38 4.33 10.62 -6.86
C TYR A 38 5.81 10.24 -6.90
N ASP A 39 6.27 9.59 -7.97
CA ASP A 39 7.66 9.15 -8.18
C ASP A 39 8.20 8.35 -6.98
N MET A 40 7.41 7.39 -6.52
CA MET A 40 7.77 6.56 -5.37
C MET A 40 8.88 5.57 -5.76
N ASP A 41 9.86 5.38 -4.87
CA ASP A 41 11.00 4.49 -5.04
C ASP A 41 10.98 3.26 -4.10
N LEU A 42 10.16 3.29 -3.05
CA LEU A 42 9.92 2.18 -2.14
C LEU A 42 8.43 2.09 -1.75
N VAL A 43 7.89 0.87 -1.83
CA VAL A 43 6.56 0.54 -1.33
C VAL A 43 6.68 -0.34 -0.09
N VAL A 44 6.10 0.08 1.03
CA VAL A 44 6.00 -0.72 2.25
C VAL A 44 4.58 -1.19 2.44
N CYS A 45 4.37 -2.50 2.61
CA CYS A 45 3.04 -3.07 2.79
C CYS A 45 3.02 -4.08 3.95
N GLY A 46 1.97 -3.99 4.77
CA GLY A 46 1.65 -5.01 5.76
C GLY A 46 1.00 -6.24 5.12
N HIS A 47 1.28 -7.42 5.64
CA HIS A 47 0.67 -8.67 5.19
C HIS A 47 0.22 -9.54 6.37
N HIS A 48 -1.09 -9.74 6.50
CA HIS A 48 -1.62 -10.83 7.34
C HIS A 48 -1.63 -12.15 6.53
N GLN A 49 -2.45 -12.32 5.47
CA GLN A 49 -2.32 -13.46 4.51
C GLN A 49 -2.80 -13.23 3.05
N ASP A 50 -3.55 -12.16 2.76
CA ASP A 50 -4.20 -12.03 1.44
C ASP A 50 -3.61 -10.99 0.49
N PHE A 51 -2.80 -10.07 1.02
CA PHE A 51 -2.32 -8.93 0.23
C PHE A 51 -1.41 -9.38 -0.93
N TRP A 52 -0.44 -10.26 -0.65
CA TRP A 52 0.47 -10.77 -1.68
C TRP A 52 -0.25 -11.63 -2.72
N SER A 53 -1.23 -12.43 -2.31
CA SER A 53 -2.04 -13.25 -3.20
C SER A 53 -2.90 -12.38 -4.15
N LYS A 54 -3.44 -11.26 -3.65
CA LYS A 54 -4.14 -10.26 -4.46
C LYS A 54 -3.20 -9.51 -5.41
N LEU A 55 -2.00 -9.13 -4.93
CA LEU A 55 -0.98 -8.51 -5.78
C LEU A 55 -0.46 -9.47 -6.87
N MET A 56 -0.20 -10.74 -6.55
CA MET A 56 0.36 -11.74 -7.47
C MET A 56 -0.67 -12.35 -8.43
N SER A 57 -1.97 -12.07 -8.25
CA SER A 57 -3.02 -12.53 -9.15
C SER A 57 -3.29 -11.51 -10.26
N SER A 58 -4.26 -10.62 -10.07
CA SER A 58 -4.73 -9.67 -11.10
C SER A 58 -3.74 -8.53 -11.34
N ALA A 59 -3.00 -8.13 -10.31
CA ALA A 59 -2.07 -7.01 -10.37
C ALA A 59 -0.66 -7.38 -10.85
N ARG A 60 -0.33 -8.68 -10.98
CA ARG A 60 1.04 -9.15 -11.23
C ARG A 60 1.69 -8.55 -12.46
N GLN A 61 0.95 -8.47 -13.57
CA GLN A 61 1.49 -7.89 -14.81
C GLN A 61 1.76 -6.39 -14.66
N LEU A 62 0.89 -5.67 -13.96
CA LEU A 62 1.05 -4.24 -13.71
C LEU A 62 2.21 -3.98 -12.75
N ILE A 63 2.33 -4.73 -11.66
CA ILE A 63 3.43 -4.62 -10.69
C ILE A 63 4.77 -4.93 -11.36
N ASN A 64 4.84 -5.96 -12.20
CA ASN A 64 6.05 -6.30 -12.96
C ASN A 64 6.50 -5.20 -13.94
N THR A 65 5.64 -4.21 -14.23
CA THR A 65 6.03 -3.06 -15.07
C THR A 65 6.65 -1.92 -14.27
N VAL A 66 6.46 -1.91 -12.95
CA VAL A 66 6.95 -0.85 -12.07
C VAL A 66 8.32 -1.28 -11.50
N HIS A 67 9.33 -0.45 -11.71
CA HIS A 67 10.71 -0.73 -11.29
C HIS A 67 10.97 -0.13 -9.91
N VAL A 68 10.20 -0.56 -8.92
CA VAL A 68 10.20 0.02 -7.57
C VAL A 68 10.31 -1.09 -6.55
N ASP A 69 11.14 -0.85 -5.52
CA ASP A 69 11.37 -1.85 -4.49
C ASP A 69 10.13 -2.00 -3.61
N MET A 70 9.83 -3.23 -3.19
CA MET A 70 8.68 -3.53 -2.36
C MET A 70 9.11 -4.30 -1.11
N LEU A 71 8.93 -3.68 0.06
CA LEU A 71 9.15 -4.27 1.36
C LEU A 71 7.83 -4.76 1.95
N ILE A 72 7.76 -6.04 2.28
CA ILE A 72 6.54 -6.65 2.81
C ILE A 72 6.78 -7.12 4.23
N VAL A 73 6.02 -6.51 5.12
CA VAL A 73 6.13 -6.69 6.56
C VAL A 73 5.01 -7.62 6.99
N PRO A 74 5.32 -8.85 7.45
CA PRO A 74 4.31 -9.72 8.02
C PRO A 74 3.78 -9.07 9.29
N LEU A 75 2.49 -8.79 9.32
CA LEU A 75 1.80 -8.29 10.49
C LEU A 75 1.32 -9.52 11.26
N ARG A 76 1.78 -9.67 12.50
CA ARG A 76 1.31 -10.72 13.39
C ARG A 76 0.12 -10.16 14.13
N ASP A 77 -0.93 -10.97 14.28
CA ASP A 77 -1.93 -10.68 15.29
C ASP A 77 -1.20 -10.75 16.64
N GLU A 78 -1.29 -9.70 17.44
CA GLU A 78 -0.85 -9.74 18.83
C GLU A 78 -1.80 -10.68 19.57
N GLU A 79 -1.53 -11.98 19.51
CA GLU A 79 -2.02 -12.92 20.52
C GLU A 79 -1.27 -12.61 21.83
N GLU A 80 -1.90 -11.78 22.68
CA GLU A 80 -1.91 -12.06 24.12
C GLU A 80 -3.07 -13.01 24.44
#